data_AF-A0A959K2A6-F1
#
_entry.id   AF-A0A959K2A6-F1
#
_cell.length_a   1.000
_cell.length_b   1.000
_cell.length_c   1.000
_cell.angle_alpha   90.00
_cell.angle_beta   90.00
_cell.angle_gamma   90.00
#
_symmetry.space_group_name_H-M   'P 1'
#
loop_
_entity.id
_entity.type
_entity.pdbx_description
1 polymer ?
#
loop_
_entity_poly.entity_id
_entity_poly.type
_entity_poly.pdbx_seq_one_letter_code
_entity_poly.pdbx_strand_id
1 'polypeptide(L)'
;MNRKFCQKIRLLQSYEYEYKNGPGNRTLGFIAQNAQTLFPELVGQISDAQGKDQLAIAYGKVSVIAIKAIQEQQEIIESQQTEINILRKRLDAMEERLQK
;
A
#
# COMPACT_ATOMS: atom_id res chain seq x y z
N MET A 1 -7.21 -6.27 -14.74
CA MET A 1 -5.95 -6.61 -14.06
C MET A 1 -6.17 -6.71 -12.56
N ASN A 2 -5.43 -7.58 -11.85
CA ASN A 2 -5.59 -7.81 -10.42
C ASN A 2 -4.89 -6.67 -9.64
N ARG A 3 -5.64 -5.83 -8.93
CA ARG A 3 -5.15 -4.61 -8.21
C ARG A 3 -5.09 -4.83 -6.69
N LYS A 4 -4.72 -6.05 -6.30
CA LYS A 4 -4.88 -6.55 -4.93
C LYS A 4 -3.93 -5.84 -3.97
N PHE A 5 -2.74 -5.45 -4.42
CA PHE A 5 -1.74 -4.83 -3.57
C PHE A 5 -2.12 -3.37 -3.26
N CYS A 6 -2.50 -2.56 -4.25
CA CYS A 6 -2.99 -1.19 -4.01
C CYS A 6 -4.16 -1.15 -3.03
N GLN A 7 -5.16 -2.02 -3.23
CA GLN A 7 -6.37 -2.04 -2.40
C GLN A 7 -6.05 -2.39 -0.95
N LYS A 8 -5.17 -3.37 -0.72
CA LYS A 8 -4.79 -3.82 0.62
C LYS A 8 -3.84 -2.84 1.32
N ILE A 9 -2.85 -2.26 0.61
CA ILE A 9 -1.94 -1.27 1.21
C ILE A 9 -2.70 -0.04 1.70
N ARG A 10 -3.75 0.38 0.99
CA ARG A 10 -4.61 1.49 1.43
C ARG A 10 -5.29 1.23 2.78
N LEU A 11 -5.53 -0.04 3.13
CA LEU A 11 -6.14 -0.43 4.40
C LEU A 11 -5.11 -0.63 5.51
N LEU A 12 -3.82 -0.78 5.17
CA LEU A 12 -2.75 -1.00 6.14
C LEU A 12 -2.46 0.29 6.90
N GLN A 13 -2.74 0.28 8.21
CA GLN A 13 -2.53 1.44 9.09
C GLN A 13 -1.11 1.44 9.64
N SER A 14 -0.41 2.57 9.53
CA SER A 14 0.81 2.83 10.27
C SER A 14 0.50 3.45 11.64
N TYR A 15 1.38 3.18 12.60
CA TYR A 15 1.25 3.68 13.97
C TYR A 15 2.59 4.22 14.43
N GLU A 16 2.56 5.34 15.14
CA GLU A 16 3.67 5.78 15.96
C GLU A 16 3.49 5.18 17.36
N TYR A 17 4.50 4.45 17.83
CA TYR A 17 4.44 3.78 19.14
C TYR A 17 5.81 3.74 19.81
N GLU A 18 5.80 3.48 21.11
CA GLU A 18 7.00 3.24 21.92
C GLU A 18 7.00 1.78 22.37
N TYR A 19 8.17 1.15 22.37
CA TYR A 19 8.31 -0.20 22.91
C TYR A 19 8.22 -0.14 24.43
N LYS A 20 7.36 -0.99 25.03
CA LYS A 20 7.17 -1.07 26.49
C LYS A 20 8.48 -1.26 27.28
N ASN A 21 9.42 -1.99 26.70
CA ASN A 21 10.75 -2.27 27.28
C ASN A 21 11.88 -1.64 26.45
N GLY A 22 11.61 -0.54 25.75
CA GLY A 22 12.56 0.14 24.87
C GLY A 22 13.18 1.40 25.47
N PRO A 23 14.06 2.09 24.72
CA PRO A 23 14.79 3.27 25.20
C PRO A 23 13.95 4.55 25.29
N GLY A 24 12.62 4.48 25.28
CA GLY A 24 11.75 5.68 25.29
C GLY A 24 11.52 6.34 23.92
N ASN A 25 12.11 5.79 22.85
CA ASN A 25 12.04 6.40 21.52
C ASN A 25 10.76 5.99 20.78
N ARG A 26 10.07 6.99 20.22
CA ARG A 26 8.95 6.76 19.31
C ARG A 26 9.43 6.17 18.00
N THR A 27 8.71 5.17 17.53
CA THR A 27 8.98 4.43 16.30
C THR A 27 7.73 4.44 15.43
N LEU A 28 7.89 4.67 14.13
CA LEU A 28 6.83 4.47 13.14
C LEU A 28 6.87 3.02 12.64
N GLY A 29 5.74 2.33 12.66
CA GLY A 29 5.68 0.96 12.18
C GLY A 29 4.25 0.45 12.01
N PHE A 30 4.11 -0.88 12.04
CA PHE A 30 2.83 -1.56 11.88
C PHE A 30 2.57 -2.50 13.06
N ILE A 31 1.29 -2.66 13.40
CA ILE A 31 0.86 -3.72 14.32
C ILE A 31 0.78 -5.04 13.57
N ALA A 32 1.55 -6.05 13.99
CA ALA A 32 1.68 -7.32 13.30
C ALA A 32 0.35 -8.05 13.10
N GLN A 33 -0.55 -8.02 14.10
CA GLN A 33 -1.87 -8.63 14.02
C GLN A 33 -2.73 -7.99 12.92
N ASN A 34 -2.70 -6.65 12.82
CA ASN A 34 -3.44 -5.90 11.80
C ASN A 34 -2.82 -6.11 10.40
N ALA A 35 -1.49 -6.17 10.32
CA ALA A 35 -0.80 -6.46 9.08
C ALA A 35 -1.11 -7.89 8.58
N GLN A 36 -1.21 -8.87 9.48
CA GLN A 36 -1.45 -10.27 9.14
C GLN A 36 -2.77 -10.50 8.42
N THR A 37 -3.83 -9.75 8.76
CA THR A 37 -5.14 -9.88 8.09
C THR A 37 -5.11 -9.41 6.64
N LEU A 38 -4.19 -8.50 6.30
CA LEU A 38 -4.06 -7.94 4.95
C LEU A 38 -2.96 -8.65 4.16
N PHE A 39 -1.80 -8.84 4.77
CA PHE A 39 -0.58 -9.39 4.17
C PHE A 39 0.07 -10.39 5.15
N PRO A 40 -0.46 -11.62 5.26
CA PRO A 40 0.11 -12.64 6.15
C PRO A 40 1.58 -12.92 5.86
N GLU A 41 2.03 -12.74 4.62
CA GLU A 41 3.42 -12.90 4.20
C GLU A 41 4.39 -11.89 4.82
N LEU A 42 3.89 -10.75 5.34
CA LEU A 42 4.66 -9.73 6.06
C LEU A 42 4.87 -10.07 7.53
N VAL A 43 4.25 -11.14 8.04
CA VAL A 43 4.24 -11.44 9.46
C VAL A 43 4.95 -12.76 9.72
N GLY A 44 5.91 -12.73 10.63
CA GLY A 44 6.62 -13.92 11.14
C GLY A 44 6.37 -14.10 12.64
N GLN A 45 6.87 -15.22 13.17
CA GLN A 45 6.94 -15.46 14.60
C GLN A 45 8.38 -15.30 15.07
N ILE A 46 8.54 -14.67 16.24
CA ILE A 46 9.80 -14.60 16.99
C ILE A 46 9.53 -15.09 18.40
N SER A 47 10.46 -15.84 18.97
CA SER A 47 10.35 -16.25 20.38
C SER A 47 11.08 -15.23 21.25
N ASP A 48 10.46 -14.80 22.34
CA ASP A 48 11.13 -13.97 23.34
C ASP A 48 12.12 -14.78 24.19
N ALA A 49 12.83 -14.10 25.09
CA ALA A 49 13.82 -14.73 25.97
C ALA A 49 13.21 -15.78 26.93
N GLN A 50 11.89 -15.79 27.09
CA GLN A 50 11.15 -16.76 27.89
C GLN A 50 10.56 -17.89 27.04
N GLY A 51 10.87 -17.94 25.73
CA GLY A 51 10.40 -18.95 24.80
C GLY A 51 8.94 -18.78 24.38
N LYS A 52 8.33 -17.60 24.60
CA LYS A 52 6.97 -17.32 24.17
C LYS A 52 6.99 -16.70 22.78
N ASP A 53 6.20 -17.27 21.88
CA ASP A 53 6.08 -16.77 20.51
C ASP A 53 5.29 -15.47 20.44
N GLN A 54 5.81 -14.53 19.66
CA GLN A 54 5.23 -13.23 19.37
C GLN A 54 5.22 -12.99 17.85
N LEU A 55 4.21 -12.28 17.36
CA LEU A 55 4.15 -11.88 15.96
C LEU A 55 5.05 -10.66 15.72
N ALA A 56 5.85 -10.71 14.66
CA ALA A 56 6.72 -9.63 14.24
C ALA A 56 6.55 -9.31 12.76
N ILE A 57 6.80 -8.05 12.39
CA ILE A 57 6.80 -7.62 11.00
C ILE A 57 8.14 -7.99 10.34
N ALA A 58 8.07 -8.69 9.22
CA ALA A 58 9.19 -8.94 8.33
C ALA A 58 9.43 -7.71 7.44
N TYR A 59 10.04 -6.66 8.00
CA TYR A 59 10.25 -5.37 7.31
C TYR A 59 11.01 -5.49 5.97
N GLY A 60 11.87 -6.50 5.81
CA GLY A 60 12.54 -6.78 4.53
C GLY A 60 11.59 -7.13 3.38
N LYS A 61 10.37 -7.63 3.67
CA LYS A 61 9.35 -7.93 2.66
C LYS A 61 8.41 -6.76 2.37
N VAL A 62 8.35 -5.78 3.27
CA VAL A 62 7.46 -4.62 3.13
C VAL A 62 7.81 -3.81 1.87
N SER A 63 9.10 -3.64 1.58
CA SER A 63 9.56 -2.94 0.39
C SER A 63 9.08 -3.59 -0.91
N VAL A 64 9.12 -4.92 -1.00
CA VAL A 64 8.67 -5.66 -2.19
C VAL A 64 7.16 -5.47 -2.41
N ILE A 65 6.37 -5.53 -1.34
CA ILE A 65 4.92 -5.28 -1.41
C ILE A 65 4.61 -3.84 -1.80
N ALA A 66 5.35 -2.87 -1.25
CA ALA A 66 5.21 -1.46 -1.61
C ALA A 66 5.54 -1.22 -3.10
N ILE A 67 6.62 -1.80 -3.61
CA ILE A 67 6.98 -1.71 -5.03
C ILE A 67 5.89 -2.32 -5.91
N LYS A 68 5.32 -3.47 -5.53
CA LYS A 68 4.19 -4.07 -6.26
C LYS A 68 2.95 -3.18 -6.26
N ALA A 69 2.62 -2.54 -5.15
CA ALA A 69 1.52 -1.58 -5.11
C ALA A 69 1.80 -0.34 -5.97
N ILE A 70 3.05 0.14 -6.02
CA ILE A 70 3.42 1.26 -6.89
C ILE A 70 3.30 0.88 -8.38
N GLN A 71 3.71 -0.33 -8.75
CA GLN A 71 3.55 -0.84 -10.13
C GLN A 71 2.07 -0.89 -10.53
N GLU A 72 1.21 -1.47 -9.69
CA GLU A 72 -0.24 -1.47 -9.92
C GLU A 72 -0.83 -0.06 -9.99
N GLN A 73 -0.32 0.88 -9.19
CA GLN A 73 -0.75 2.27 -9.20
C GLN A 73 -0.34 2.99 -10.50
N GLN A 74 0.86 2.72 -11.01
CA GLN A 74 1.36 3.31 -12.25
C GLN A 74 0.47 2.95 -13.45
N GLU A 75 0.04 1.70 -13.54
CA GLU A 75 -0.88 1.26 -14.59
C GLU A 75 -2.26 1.92 -14.49
N ILE A 76 -2.74 2.20 -13.27
CA ILE A 76 -3.98 2.95 -13.06
C ILE A 76 -3.82 4.37 -13.61
N ILE A 77 -2.70 5.03 -13.31
CA ILE A 77 -2.41 6.38 -13.78
C ILE A 77 -2.35 6.41 -15.31
N GLU A 78 -1.66 5.46 -15.94
CA GLU A 78 -1.55 5.37 -17.41
C GLU A 78 -2.90 5.11 -18.09
N SER A 79 -3.72 4.24 -17.48
CA SER A 79 -5.08 3.98 -17.96
C SER A 79 -5.95 5.23 -17.85
N GLN A 80 -5.88 5.96 -16.73
CA GLN A 80 -6.61 7.21 -16.51
C GLN A 80 -6.16 8.30 -17.48
N GLN A 81 -4.84 8.44 -17.70
CA GLN A 81 -4.30 9.41 -18.65
C GLN A 81 -4.78 9.15 -20.08
N THR A 82 -4.84 7.86 -20.47
CA THR A 82 -5.38 7.46 -21.77
C THR A 82 -6.84 7.85 -21.93
N GLU A 83 -7.66 7.57 -20.91
CA GLU A 83 -9.08 7.94 -20.91
C GLU A 83 -9.28 9.46 -20.97
N ILE A 84 -8.52 10.23 -20.18
CA ILE A 84 -8.53 11.69 -20.20
C ILE A 84 -8.21 12.22 -21.60
N ASN A 85 -7.19 11.67 -22.26
CA ASN A 85 -6.81 12.09 -23.62
C ASN A 85 -7.93 11.81 -24.64
N ILE A 86 -8.62 10.67 -24.51
CA ILE A 86 -9.77 10.34 -25.37
C ILE A 86 -10.93 11.31 -25.12
N LEU A 87 -11.24 11.59 -23.84
CA LEU A 87 -12.31 12.49 -23.47
C LEU A 87 -12.05 13.92 -23.95
N ARG A 88 -10.80 14.42 -23.81
CA ARG A 88 -10.40 15.74 -24.33
C ARG A 88 -10.61 15.85 -25.84
N LYS A 89 -10.12 14.87 -26.62
CA LYS A 89 -10.33 14.86 -28.08
C LYS A 89 -11.81 14.86 -28.49
N ARG A 90 -12.65 14.16 -27.74
CA ARG A 90 -14.10 14.15 -27.99
C ARG A 90 -14.73 15.50 -27.69
N LEU A 91 -14.30 16.15 -26.62
CA LEU A 91 -14.76 17.49 -26.23
C LEU A 91 -14.37 18.53 -27.28
N ASP A 92 -13.10 18.55 -27.71
CA ASP A 92 -12.63 19.46 -28.77
C ASP A 92 -13.46 19.30 -30.06
N ALA A 93 -13.72 18.05 -30.48
CA ALA A 93 -14.52 17.76 -31.67
C ALA A 93 -16.00 18.16 -31.53
N MET A 94 -16.55 18.20 -30.30
CA MET A 94 -17.91 18.70 -30.06
C MET A 94 -17.94 20.23 -30.09
N GLU A 95 -16.95 20.89 -29.50
CA GLU A 95 -16.83 22.35 -29.49
C GLU A 95 -16.70 22.90 -30.91
N GLU A 96 -15.87 22.27 -31.76
CA GLU A 96 -15.75 22.64 -33.18
C GLU A 96 -17.07 22.52 -33.96
N ARG A 97 -17.94 21.57 -33.60
CA ARG A 97 -19.25 21.39 -34.25
C ARG A 97 -20.26 22.44 -33.83
N LEU A 98 -20.13 22.98 -32.61
CA LEU A 98 -21.03 24.02 -32.08
C LEU A 98 -20.66 25.42 -32.60
N GLN A 99 -19.43 25.61 -33.09
CA GLN A 99 -18.96 26.87 -33.66
C GLN A 99 -19.23 27.02 -35.17
N LYS A 100 -19.76 26.00 -35.83
CA LYS A 100 -20.21 26.03 -37.23
C LYS A 100 -21.71 26.19 -37.32
#